data_AF-A0A231NUK8-F1
#
_entry.id   AF-A0A231NUK8-F1
#
_cell.length_a   1.000
_cell.length_b   1.000
_cell.length_c   1.000
_cell.angle_alpha   90.00
_cell.angle_beta   90.00
_cell.angle_gamma   90.00
#
_symmetry.space_group_name_H-M   'P 1'
#
loop_
_entity.id
_entity.type
_entity.pdbx_description
1 polymer ?
#
loop_
_entity_poly.entity_id
_entity_poly.type
_entity_poly.pdbx_seq_one_letter_code
_entity_poly.pdbx_strand_id
1 'polypeptide(L)'
;MRIPIKNEALLSTEPAPPESTISLIQLNTNQINFKRISYFFFGILIIEPFIILLFDLEGLLQSTAQEAWIDASYFVLHLSLWLISLCWILALKQNTSKIALLLLDIDFFKQINDQYGHLVGDQVLYSHRPND
;
A
#
# COMPACT_ATOMS: atom_id res chain seq x y z
N MET A 1 45.70 11.50 12.38
CA MET A 1 46.29 10.92 11.15
C MET A 1 45.24 11.05 10.05
N ARG A 2 45.34 12.06 9.17
CA ARG A 2 44.38 12.31 8.08
C ARG A 2 44.87 11.52 6.86
N ILE A 3 44.09 10.55 6.40
CA ILE A 3 44.41 9.78 5.20
C ILE A 3 44.18 10.70 3.98
N PRO A 4 45.18 10.94 3.12
CA PRO A 4 45.00 11.79 1.94
C PRO A 4 44.18 11.03 0.89
N ILE A 5 43.00 11.55 0.53
CA ILE A 5 42.19 11.05 -0.58
C ILE A 5 42.91 11.45 -1.87
N LYS A 6 43.56 10.49 -2.54
CA LYS A 6 44.41 10.72 -3.72
C LYS A 6 43.68 10.49 -5.05
N ASN A 7 42.36 10.57 -5.10
CA ASN A 7 41.56 10.00 -6.20
C ASN A 7 40.59 10.96 -6.91
N GLU A 8 40.66 12.27 -6.72
CA GLU A 8 39.76 13.20 -7.44
C GLU A 8 40.17 13.41 -8.91
N ALA A 9 41.43 13.16 -9.27
CA ALA A 9 41.95 13.38 -10.63
C ALA A 9 41.78 12.19 -11.59
N LEU A 10 41.36 11.01 -11.11
CA LEU A 10 41.23 9.79 -11.92
C LEU A 10 39.80 9.54 -12.44
N LEU A 11 38.78 10.22 -11.89
CA LEU A 11 37.40 10.05 -12.34
C LEU A 11 37.04 10.85 -13.60
N SER A 12 37.84 11.84 -14.00
CA SER A 12 37.51 12.75 -15.09
C SER A 12 38.02 12.30 -16.48
N THR A 13 38.73 11.17 -16.56
CA THR A 13 39.36 10.69 -17.81
C THR A 13 38.79 9.40 -18.36
N GLU A 14 37.88 8.72 -17.67
CA GLU A 14 37.21 7.54 -18.24
C GLU A 14 36.15 7.99 -19.25
N PRO A 15 36.18 7.47 -20.49
CA PRO A 15 35.12 7.73 -21.46
C PRO A 15 33.80 7.24 -20.88
N ALA A 16 32.74 8.04 -21.07
CA ALA A 16 31.41 7.66 -20.62
C ALA A 16 31.05 6.26 -21.14
N PRO A 17 30.37 5.41 -20.33
CA PRO A 17 29.99 4.08 -20.77
C PRO A 17 29.15 4.14 -22.05
N PRO A 18 29.28 3.14 -22.95
CA PRO A 18 28.42 3.06 -24.12
C PRO A 18 26.93 3.06 -23.74
N GLU A 19 26.06 3.68 -24.54
CA GLU A 19 24.61 3.69 -24.29
C GLU A 19 24.00 2.28 -24.13
N SER A 20 24.55 1.30 -24.86
CA SER A 20 24.18 -0.12 -24.73
C SER A 20 24.48 -0.68 -23.34
N THR A 21 25.54 -0.21 -22.69
CA THR A 21 25.92 -0.60 -21.34
C THR A 21 25.00 0.07 -20.32
N ILE A 22 24.68 1.35 -20.50
CA ILE A 22 23.75 2.09 -19.62
C ILE A 22 22.36 1.46 -19.66
N SER A 23 21.84 1.16 -20.85
CA SER A 23 20.53 0.52 -21.04
C SER A 23 20.47 -0.90 -20.46
N LEU A 24 21.54 -1.70 -20.60
CA LEU A 24 21.65 -3.02 -19.98
C LEU A 24 21.66 -2.92 -18.45
N ILE A 25 22.39 -1.97 -17.87
CA ILE A 25 22.40 -1.72 -16.42
C ILE A 25 21.01 -1.32 -15.94
N GLN A 26 20.33 -0.42 -16.64
CA GLN A 26 18.96 -0.01 -16.31
C GLN A 26 18.00 -1.19 -16.35
N LEU A 27 18.07 -2.03 -17.39
CA LEU A 27 17.22 -3.21 -17.53
C LEU A 27 17.45 -4.20 -16.37
N ASN A 28 18.71 -4.52 -16.06
CA ASN A 28 19.06 -5.41 -14.96
C ASN A 28 18.62 -4.83 -13.61
N THR A 29 18.81 -3.54 -13.40
CA THR A 29 18.40 -2.84 -12.18
C THR A 29 16.88 -2.88 -12.00
N ASN A 30 16.12 -2.63 -13.07
CA ASN A 30 14.66 -2.71 -13.05
C ASN A 30 14.17 -4.13 -12.72
N GLN A 31 14.78 -5.16 -13.32
CA GLN A 31 14.45 -6.56 -13.01
C GLN A 31 14.75 -6.92 -11.55
N ILE A 32 15.88 -6.48 -11.02
CA ILE A 32 16.25 -6.71 -9.61
C ILE A 32 15.29 -5.98 -8.67
N ASN A 33 14.99 -4.71 -8.95
CA ASN A 33 14.09 -3.91 -8.14
C ASN A 33 12.67 -4.50 -8.14
N PHE A 34 12.19 -4.97 -9.28
CA PHE A 34 10.89 -5.63 -9.37
C PHE A 34 10.79 -6.89 -8.49
N LYS A 35 11.85 -7.72 -8.47
CA LYS A 35 11.93 -8.88 -7.58
C LYS A 35 11.95 -8.47 -6.11
N ARG A 36 12.74 -7.44 -5.76
CA ARG A 36 12.82 -6.90 -4.39
C ARG A 36 11.47 -6.38 -3.89
N ILE A 37 10.76 -5.62 -4.73
CA ILE A 37 9.41 -5.12 -4.43
C ILE A 37 8.44 -6.29 -4.24
N SER A 38 8.56 -7.35 -5.05
CA SER A 38 7.73 -8.55 -4.90
C SER A 38 7.98 -9.27 -3.57
N TYR A 39 9.23 -9.39 -3.13
CA TYR A 39 9.54 -9.94 -1.80
C TYR A 39 9.01 -9.07 -0.66
N PHE A 40 9.06 -7.74 -0.83
CA PHE A 40 8.51 -6.80 0.14
C PHE A 40 7.00 -6.99 0.33
N PHE A 41 6.22 -7.01 -0.76
CA PHE A 41 4.77 -7.24 -0.69
C PHE A 41 4.42 -8.65 -0.20
N PHE A 42 5.21 -9.67 -0.55
CA PHE A 42 5.02 -11.01 -0.02
C PHE A 42 5.21 -11.05 1.51
N GLY A 43 6.18 -10.30 2.05
CA GLY A 43 6.36 -10.13 3.49
C GLY A 43 5.15 -9.49 4.17
N ILE A 44 4.62 -8.40 3.60
CA ILE A 44 3.41 -7.73 4.11
C ILE A 44 2.21 -8.69 4.10
N LEU A 45 2.03 -9.46 3.02
CA LEU A 45 0.93 -10.42 2.90
C LEU A 45 0.92 -11.46 4.03
N ILE A 46 2.09 -11.82 4.54
CA ILE A 46 2.24 -12.75 5.66
C ILE A 46 2.05 -12.04 6.99
N ILE A 47 2.61 -10.83 7.18
CA ILE A 47 2.67 -10.16 8.48
C ILE A 47 1.33 -9.52 8.87
N GLU A 48 0.66 -8.82 7.96
CA GLU A 48 -0.55 -8.05 8.26
C GLU A 48 -1.69 -8.88 8.86
N PRO A 49 -2.00 -10.12 8.40
CA PRO A 49 -3.04 -10.94 9.03
C PRO A 49 -2.77 -11.23 10.51
N PHE A 50 -1.50 -11.33 10.93
CA PHE A 50 -1.16 -11.50 12.33
C PHE A 50 -1.35 -10.21 13.11
N ILE A 51 -1.02 -9.05 12.53
CA ILE A 51 -1.26 -7.76 13.18
C ILE A 51 -2.77 -7.57 13.40
N ILE A 52 -3.57 -7.79 12.36
CA ILE A 52 -5.03 -7.69 12.41
C ILE A 52 -5.60 -8.63 13.47
N LEU A 53 -5.14 -9.88 13.51
CA LEU A 53 -5.63 -10.88 14.45
C LEU A 53 -5.23 -10.57 15.90
N LEU A 54 -4.00 -10.11 16.13
CA LEU A 54 -3.44 -9.96 17.47
C LEU A 54 -3.70 -8.58 18.10
N PHE A 55 -3.93 -7.54 17.30
CA PHE A 55 -4.08 -6.17 17.78
C PHE A 55 -5.41 -5.57 17.37
N ASP A 56 -5.70 -5.51 16.07
CA ASP A 56 -6.84 -4.72 15.57
C ASP A 56 -8.19 -5.33 15.98
N LEU A 57 -8.31 -6.66 15.91
CA LEU A 57 -9.55 -7.35 16.27
C LEU A 57 -9.87 -7.21 17.76
N GLU A 58 -8.84 -7.26 18.61
CA GLU A 58 -9.00 -7.03 20.05
C GLU A 58 -9.44 -5.59 20.33
N GLY A 59 -8.79 -4.61 19.69
CA GLY A 59 -9.15 -3.19 19.78
C GLY A 59 -10.60 -2.94 19.38
N LEU A 60 -11.03 -3.48 18.23
CA LEU A 60 -12.41 -3.34 17.76
C LEU A 60 -13.44 -3.91 18.74
N LEU A 61 -13.19 -5.11 19.30
CA LEU A 61 -14.11 -5.79 20.22
C LEU A 61 -14.22 -5.09 21.58
N GLN A 62 -13.14 -4.47 22.05
CA GLN A 62 -13.08 -3.80 23.36
C GLN A 62 -13.34 -2.29 23.29
N SER A 63 -13.49 -1.74 22.08
CA SER A 63 -13.59 -0.29 21.87
C SER A 63 -14.80 0.34 22.56
N THR A 64 -14.55 1.46 23.23
CA THR A 64 -15.63 2.34 23.72
C THR A 64 -16.09 3.28 22.60
N ALA A 65 -17.31 3.82 22.67
CA ALA A 65 -17.88 4.64 21.60
C ALA A 65 -17.01 5.84 21.16
N GLN A 66 -16.17 6.36 22.06
CA GLN A 66 -15.28 7.50 21.81
C GLN A 66 -13.97 7.10 21.11
N GLU A 67 -13.45 5.89 21.38
CA GLU A 67 -12.19 5.36 20.81
C GLU A 67 -12.41 4.51 19.54
N ALA A 68 -13.65 4.02 19.31
CA ALA A 68 -13.98 3.08 18.25
C ALA A 68 -13.54 3.48 16.83
N TRP A 69 -13.41 4.78 16.56
CA TRP A 69 -12.92 5.26 15.27
C TRP A 69 -11.42 5.08 15.08
N ILE A 70 -10.64 5.20 16.15
CA ILE A 70 -9.18 5.04 16.12
C ILE A 70 -8.87 3.57 15.80
N ASP A 71 -9.50 2.63 16.51
CA ASP A 71 -9.32 1.20 16.28
C ASP A 71 -9.79 0.78 14.87
N ALA A 72 -10.93 1.32 14.41
CA ALA A 72 -11.40 1.10 13.05
C ALA A 72 -10.43 1.64 11.99
N SER A 73 -9.78 2.78 12.24
CA SER A 73 -8.82 3.36 11.30
C SER A 73 -7.55 2.51 11.16
N TYR A 74 -7.06 1.92 12.25
CA TYR A 74 -5.94 0.96 12.21
C TYR A 74 -6.33 -0.31 11.46
N PHE A 75 -7.49 -0.88 11.75
CA PHE A 75 -7.99 -2.05 11.03
C PHE A 75 -8.09 -1.80 9.52
N VAL A 76 -8.66 -0.66 9.11
CA VAL A 76 -8.76 -0.29 7.69
C VAL A 76 -7.37 -0.12 7.07
N LEU A 77 -6.42 0.51 7.76
CA LEU A 77 -5.06 0.67 7.28
C LEU A 77 -4.37 -0.68 7.03
N HIS A 78 -4.38 -1.58 8.02
CA HIS A 78 -3.76 -2.89 7.94
C HIS A 78 -4.42 -3.78 6.87
N LEU A 79 -5.75 -3.74 6.79
CA LEU A 79 -6.50 -4.42 5.73
C LEU A 79 -6.13 -3.88 4.34
N SER A 80 -5.99 -2.57 4.20
CA SER A 80 -5.62 -1.92 2.93
C SER A 80 -4.22 -2.33 2.48
N LEU A 81 -3.25 -2.35 3.40
CA LEU A 81 -1.88 -2.81 3.12
C LEU A 81 -1.85 -4.27 2.68
N TRP A 82 -2.65 -5.11 3.33
CA TRP A 82 -2.79 -6.52 2.96
C TRP A 82 -3.43 -6.68 1.57
N LEU A 83 -4.50 -5.96 1.27
CA LEU A 83 -5.18 -6.00 -0.04
C LEU A 83 -4.28 -5.49 -1.18
N ILE A 84 -3.55 -4.39 -0.96
CA ILE A 84 -2.57 -3.88 -1.94
C ILE A 84 -1.49 -4.92 -2.22
N SER A 85 -0.99 -5.57 -1.17
CA SER A 85 0.01 -6.64 -1.29
C SER A 85 -0.52 -7.84 -2.05
N LEU A 86 -1.76 -8.25 -1.76
CA LEU A 86 -2.44 -9.33 -2.48
C LEU A 86 -2.61 -8.99 -3.96
N CYS A 87 -3.09 -7.79 -4.25
CA CYS A 87 -3.22 -7.27 -5.62
C CYS A 87 -1.88 -7.33 -6.36
N TRP A 88 -0.78 -6.85 -5.75
CA TRP A 88 0.55 -6.94 -6.35
C TRP A 88 0.93 -8.37 -6.73
N ILE A 89 0.81 -9.32 -5.80
CA ILE A 89 1.17 -10.73 -6.04
C ILE A 89 0.29 -11.38 -7.11
N LEU A 90 -1.01 -11.05 -7.15
CA LEU A 90 -1.92 -11.53 -8.19
C LEU A 90 -1.56 -10.94 -9.58
N ALA A 91 -1.07 -9.69 -9.65
CA ALA A 91 -0.56 -9.08 -10.88
C ALA A 91 0.60 -9.88 -11.47
N LEU A 92 1.54 -10.29 -10.60
CA LEU A 92 2.72 -11.06 -11.01
C LEU A 92 2.33 -12.34 -11.74
N LYS A 93 1.25 -12.98 -11.28
CA LYS A 93 0.77 -14.24 -11.85
C LYS A 93 0.09 -14.06 -13.22
N GLN A 94 -0.50 -12.90 -13.49
CA GLN A 94 -1.27 -12.66 -14.71
C GLN A 94 -0.44 -12.03 -15.85
N ASN A 95 0.83 -11.67 -15.63
CA ASN A 95 1.65 -10.92 -16.60
C ASN A 95 0.97 -9.60 -17.07
N THR A 96 -0.05 -9.15 -16.33
CA THR A 96 -0.83 -7.96 -16.62
C THR A 96 -0.21 -6.79 -15.89
N SER A 97 0.32 -5.85 -16.66
CA SER A 97 0.95 -4.61 -16.19
C SER A 97 -0.05 -3.57 -15.66
N LYS A 98 -1.32 -3.94 -15.45
CA LYS A 98 -2.38 -3.01 -15.03
C LYS A 98 -3.24 -3.65 -13.95
N ILE A 99 -3.06 -3.19 -12.72
CA ILE A 99 -3.96 -3.45 -11.60
C ILE A 99 -4.42 -2.09 -11.05
N ALA A 100 -5.71 -2.02 -10.73
CA ALA A 100 -6.29 -0.91 -10.00
C ALA A 100 -6.94 -1.47 -8.73
N LEU A 101 -6.68 -0.81 -7.59
CA LEU A 101 -7.37 -1.04 -6.33
C LEU A 101 -8.05 0.28 -5.95
N LEU A 102 -9.35 0.23 -5.70
CA LEU A 102 -10.16 1.38 -5.31
C LEU A 102 -10.58 1.19 -3.86
N LEU A 103 -10.12 2.07 -2.98
CA LEU A 103 -10.63 2.21 -1.62
C LEU A 103 -11.45 3.50 -1.55
N LEU A 104 -12.68 3.39 -1.07
CA LEU A 104 -13.60 4.50 -0.88
C LEU A 104 -13.93 4.58 0.60
N ASP A 105 -13.74 5.75 1.19
CA ASP A 105 -14.24 6.09 2.52
C ASP A 105 -15.35 7.14 2.37
N ILE A 106 -16.43 7.01 3.14
CA ILE A 106 -17.53 7.98 3.16
C ILE A 106 -17.35 8.83 4.41
N ASP A 107 -16.74 10.00 4.22
CA ASP A 107 -16.49 10.94 5.30
C ASP A 107 -17.77 11.26 6.09
N PHE A 108 -17.66 11.26 7.42
CA PHE A 108 -18.73 11.61 8.36
C PHE A 108 -19.99 10.73 8.32
N PHE A 109 -19.95 9.55 7.70
CA PHE A 109 -21.13 8.66 7.62
C PHE A 109 -21.72 8.30 8.99
N LYS A 110 -20.88 8.16 10.03
CA LYS A 110 -21.38 7.95 11.40
C LYS A 110 -22.06 9.18 11.98
N GLN A 111 -21.64 10.41 11.68
CA GLN A 111 -22.38 11.61 12.14
C GLN A 111 -23.80 11.63 11.58
N ILE A 112 -23.97 11.18 10.33
CA ILE A 112 -25.29 11.02 9.72
C ILE A 112 -26.10 9.96 10.48
N ASN A 113 -25.50 8.80 10.77
CA ASN A 113 -26.15 7.75 11.56
C ASN A 113 -26.52 8.21 12.98
N ASP A 114 -25.64 8.98 13.62
CA ASP A 114 -25.82 9.46 14.99
C ASP A 114 -26.87 10.59 15.07
N GLN A 115 -26.98 11.44 14.03
CA GLN A 115 -27.90 12.57 13.99
C GLN A 115 -29.29 12.19 13.45
N TYR A 116 -29.38 11.27 12.49
CA TYR A 116 -30.61 10.96 11.78
C TYR A 116 -31.09 9.51 11.95
N GLY A 117 -30.31 8.68 12.66
CA GLY A 117 -30.59 7.27 12.88
C GLY A 117 -30.13 6.39 11.71
N HIS A 118 -29.78 5.14 12.01
CA HIS A 118 -29.21 4.18 11.05
C HIS A 118 -30.06 3.97 9.79
N LEU A 119 -31.40 4.06 9.89
CA LEU A 119 -32.30 3.94 8.73
C LEU A 119 -32.09 5.04 7.68
N VAL A 120 -31.68 6.24 8.10
CA VAL A 120 -31.36 7.35 7.19
C VAL A 120 -29.97 7.17 6.59
N GLY A 121 -29.01 6.62 7.33
CA GLY A 121 -27.72 6.23 6.79
C GLY A 121 -27.83 5.19 5.69
N ASP A 122 -28.69 4.17 5.88
CA ASP A 122 -28.97 3.17 4.84
C ASP A 122 -29.51 3.83 3.57
N GLN A 123 -30.40 4.82 3.69
CA GLN A 123 -30.93 5.57 2.54
C GLN A 123 -29.85 6.36 1.78
N VAL A 124 -28.86 6.92 2.47
CA VAL A 124 -27.73 7.63 1.85
C VAL A 124 -26.91 6.68 0.97
N LEU A 125 -26.74 5.43 1.41
CA LEU A 125 -26.06 4.38 0.63
C LEU A 125 -26.88 3.92 -0.60
N TYR A 126 -28.20 4.13 -0.60
CA TYR A 126 -29.11 3.71 -1.69
C TYR A 126 -29.28 4.72 -2.84
N SER A 127 -28.53 5.82 -2.90
CA SER A 127 -28.76 6.91 -3.86
C SER A 127 -28.35 6.65 -5.33
N HIS A 128 -28.05 5.40 -5.73
CA HIS A 128 -27.84 5.09 -7.15
C HIS A 128 -28.39 3.71 -7.56
N ARG A 129 -29.71 3.58 -7.57
CA ARG A 129 -30.38 2.66 -8.48
C ARG A 129 -30.81 3.50 -9.69
N PRO A 130 -30.22 3.35 -10.89
CA PRO A 130 -30.78 4.00 -12.07
C PRO A 130 -32.14 3.37 -12.31
N ASN A 131 -33.19 4.11 -11.99
CA ASN A 131 -34.49 3.91 -12.60
C ASN A 131 -34.49 4.82 -13.84
N ASP A 132 -34.63 4.15 -14.99
CA ASP A 132 -34.73 4.67 -16.37
C ASP A 132 -33.41 4.82 -17.15
#